data_AF-A0A6A6W8F0-F1
#
_entry.id   AF-A0A6A6W8F0-F1
#
_cell.length_a   1.000
_cell.length_b   1.000
_cell.length_c   1.000
_cell.angle_alpha   90.00
_cell.angle_beta   90.00
_cell.angle_gamma   90.00
#
_symmetry.space_group_name_H-M   'P 1'
#
loop_
_entity.id
_entity.type
_entity.pdbx_description
1 polymer ?
#
loop_
_entity_poly.entity_id
_entity_poly.type
_entity_poly.pdbx_seq_one_letter_code
_entity_poly.pdbx_strand_id
1 'polypeptide(L)'
;MAATAIKNHLPSALLPHHRESSPPKDDPKPLQKQSTQEIHEEREQEKRLVSQWEDHKLALSPSQVSQAPSQKQVGQSQRHLRCEDFDLVKTLGTGTFARVWLARLANAKREDRDKVFALKILRKVDVIRLKQVEHVRNERNVLAVVAGHPFITTMVASFQDQDSLYILLDYCPGGEVFSYLRRARRFNEHTSQFYAAEIVLVLEFLHEHEGVAYRDLKPENILIDAEGHLKLVDFGFAKKVDDRETYTLCGTPEYLAPEVIRNTGHGCAVDWWAFGILVYEFLVGQPPFWDQNPMKIYEQIVAGHVRYPSAMSPDARSLIAGLCTVDVSKRLGNIKGGAKTVKQHPWFKGTDWDALYHRRVQGPIVPHLRGPADTRNFDEYDPEPEGREPYTEELRQRWDASFADF
;
A
#
# COMPACT_ATOMS: atom_id res chain seq x y z
N MET A 1 -55.05 17.56 18.65
CA MET A 1 -55.43 18.79 19.36
C MET A 1 -54.27 19.76 19.27
N ALA A 2 -54.55 20.96 18.76
CA ALA A 2 -53.62 22.05 18.50
C ALA A 2 -53.36 22.89 19.76
N ALA A 3 -52.19 23.53 19.84
CA ALA A 3 -51.92 24.81 20.51
C ALA A 3 -50.46 25.19 20.19
N THR A 4 -50.16 26.07 19.23
CA THR A 4 -50.28 27.55 19.21
C THR A 4 -49.18 28.27 19.98
N ALA A 5 -48.50 29.13 19.22
CA ALA A 5 -47.38 29.99 19.52
C ALA A 5 -47.59 31.00 20.67
N ILE A 6 -46.47 31.40 21.28
CA ILE A 6 -46.34 32.68 21.98
C ILE A 6 -45.12 33.40 21.40
N LYS A 7 -45.39 34.56 20.78
CA LYS A 7 -44.43 35.59 20.37
C LYS A 7 -44.03 36.40 21.60
N ASN A 8 -42.75 36.75 21.71
CA ASN A 8 -42.30 37.90 22.51
C ASN A 8 -41.42 38.82 21.65
N HIS A 9 -41.83 40.09 21.60
CA HIS A 9 -41.12 41.23 21.03
C HIS A 9 -40.30 41.93 22.11
N LEU A 10 -39.09 42.43 21.76
CA LEU A 10 -38.42 43.68 22.24
C LEU A 10 -36.97 43.73 21.67
N PRO A 11 -36.29 44.90 21.64
CA PRO A 11 -36.34 45.87 20.55
C PRO A 11 -35.01 46.02 19.76
N SER A 12 -35.15 46.68 18.61
CA SER A 12 -34.09 47.12 17.68
C SER A 12 -33.06 48.04 18.33
N ALA A 13 -31.77 47.64 18.30
CA ALA A 13 -30.63 48.53 18.43
C ALA A 13 -29.73 48.40 17.18
N LEU A 14 -29.55 49.53 16.51
CA LEU A 14 -28.80 49.72 15.28
C LEU A 14 -27.30 49.47 15.49
N LEU A 15 -26.69 48.61 14.67
CA LEU A 15 -25.24 48.52 14.46
C LEU A 15 -24.95 48.67 12.95
N PRO A 16 -23.84 49.31 12.55
CA PRO A 16 -23.62 49.70 11.15
C PRO A 16 -23.25 48.49 10.29
N HIS A 17 -23.86 48.42 9.11
CA HIS A 17 -23.50 47.47 8.05
C HIS A 17 -22.05 47.68 7.58
N HIS A 18 -21.12 46.84 8.01
CA HIS A 18 -19.92 46.56 7.22
C HIS A 18 -20.34 45.63 6.08
N ARG A 19 -20.31 46.15 4.84
CA ARG A 19 -20.34 45.34 3.63
C ARG A 19 -19.03 44.55 3.56
N GLU A 20 -19.05 43.29 3.94
CA GLU A 20 -18.06 42.33 3.48
C GLU A 20 -18.24 42.14 1.98
N SER A 21 -17.20 42.49 1.23
CA SER A 21 -17.11 42.24 -0.20
C SER A 21 -17.03 40.73 -0.41
N SER A 22 -17.97 40.20 -1.17
CA SER A 22 -17.92 38.82 -1.65
C SER A 22 -16.65 38.65 -2.51
N PRO A 23 -15.89 37.55 -2.37
CA PRO A 23 -14.79 37.27 -3.29
C PRO A 23 -15.36 37.11 -4.71
N PRO A 24 -14.61 37.50 -5.75
CA PRO A 24 -15.09 37.38 -7.12
C PRO A 24 -15.40 35.91 -7.41
N LYS A 25 -16.58 35.66 -7.98
CA LYS A 25 -16.89 34.39 -8.62
C LYS A 25 -15.98 34.29 -9.84
N ASP A 26 -14.92 33.48 -9.74
CA ASP A 26 -14.17 33.06 -10.91
C ASP A 26 -15.10 32.20 -11.76
N ASP A 27 -15.58 32.79 -12.86
CA ASP A 27 -16.19 32.01 -13.93
C ASP A 27 -15.16 30.96 -14.40
N PRO A 28 -15.54 29.68 -14.55
CA PRO A 28 -14.63 28.69 -15.11
C PRO A 28 -14.25 29.12 -16.52
N LYS A 29 -12.96 29.40 -16.73
CA LYS A 29 -12.40 29.65 -18.06
C LYS A 29 -12.84 28.51 -19.00
N PRO A 30 -13.28 28.80 -20.23
CA PRO A 30 -13.63 27.76 -21.18
C PRO A 30 -12.41 26.86 -21.41
N LEU A 31 -12.59 25.54 -21.25
CA LEU A 31 -11.61 24.52 -21.61
C LEU A 31 -11.21 24.74 -23.09
N GLN A 32 -10.03 25.31 -23.32
CA GLN A 32 -9.43 25.34 -24.65
C GLN A 32 -9.27 23.89 -25.12
N LYS A 33 -9.90 23.53 -26.24
CA LYS A 33 -9.66 22.24 -26.89
C LYS A 33 -8.19 22.22 -27.31
N GLN A 34 -7.37 21.47 -26.57
CA GLN A 34 -5.99 21.20 -26.95
C GLN A 34 -5.94 20.60 -28.36
N SER A 35 -4.94 21.00 -29.14
CA SER A 35 -4.73 20.42 -30.46
C SER A 35 -4.27 18.97 -30.35
N THR A 36 -4.54 18.16 -31.38
CA THR A 36 -4.08 16.76 -31.43
C THR A 36 -2.55 16.64 -31.32
N GLN A 37 -1.82 17.65 -31.79
CA GLN A 37 -0.37 17.70 -31.71
C GLN A 37 0.12 17.95 -30.28
N GLU A 38 -0.49 18.89 -29.55
CA GLU A 38 -0.18 19.16 -28.13
C GLU A 38 -0.40 17.91 -27.27
N ILE A 39 -1.54 17.22 -27.45
CA ILE A 39 -1.84 15.97 -26.73
C ILE A 39 -0.77 14.90 -27.01
N HIS A 40 -0.27 14.81 -28.24
CA HIS A 40 0.77 13.86 -28.60
C HIS A 40 2.12 14.22 -27.94
N GLU A 41 2.49 15.49 -27.94
CA GLU A 41 3.72 15.98 -27.32
C GLU A 41 3.71 15.78 -25.80
N GLU A 42 2.57 16.05 -25.14
CA GLU A 42 2.35 15.79 -23.72
C GLU A 42 2.46 14.29 -23.41
N ARG A 43 1.81 13.42 -24.20
CA ARG A 43 1.92 11.96 -24.05
C ARG A 43 3.37 11.46 -24.16
N GLU A 44 4.13 11.96 -25.13
CA GLU A 44 5.54 11.59 -25.27
C GLU A 44 6.40 12.15 -24.13
N GLN A 45 6.02 13.27 -23.52
CA GLN A 45 6.66 13.77 -22.31
C GLN A 45 6.39 12.86 -21.10
N GLU A 46 5.15 12.42 -20.90
CA GLU A 46 4.79 11.49 -19.82
C GLU A 46 5.55 10.15 -19.96
N LYS A 47 5.68 9.61 -21.18
CA LYS A 47 6.50 8.42 -21.46
C LYS A 47 7.98 8.61 -21.14
N ARG A 48 8.54 9.78 -21.42
CA ARG A 48 9.93 10.12 -21.06
C ARG A 48 10.13 10.14 -19.55
N LEU A 49 9.16 10.69 -18.79
CA LEU A 49 9.22 10.70 -17.33
C LEU A 49 9.22 9.28 -16.76
N VAL A 50 8.35 8.40 -17.27
CA VAL A 50 8.31 6.98 -16.88
C VAL A 50 9.66 6.29 -17.15
N SER A 51 10.24 6.50 -18.33
CA SER A 51 11.55 5.91 -18.67
C SER A 51 12.69 6.43 -17.79
N GLN A 52 12.75 7.74 -17.55
CA GLN A 52 13.82 8.38 -16.77
C GLN A 52 13.76 8.04 -15.27
N TRP A 53 12.59 7.71 -14.76
CA TRP A 53 12.42 7.36 -13.36
C TRP A 53 13.28 6.15 -12.96
N GLU A 54 13.40 5.14 -13.82
CA GLU A 54 14.17 3.94 -13.48
C GLU A 54 15.67 4.21 -13.34
N ASP A 55 16.20 5.19 -14.07
CA ASP A 55 17.61 5.61 -13.98
C ASP A 55 17.94 6.31 -12.65
N HIS A 56 16.91 6.81 -11.95
CA HIS A 56 17.04 7.61 -10.73
C HIS A 56 16.36 6.97 -9.50
N LYS A 57 16.28 5.63 -9.45
CA LYS A 57 15.81 4.88 -8.26
C LYS A 57 16.74 5.06 -7.06
N LEU A 58 16.77 6.25 -6.47
CA LEU A 58 17.44 6.52 -5.20
C LEU A 58 16.40 6.49 -4.07
N ALA A 59 16.78 5.87 -2.95
CA ALA A 59 15.98 5.93 -1.74
C ALA A 59 15.85 7.40 -1.31
N LEU A 60 14.62 7.89 -1.22
CA LEU A 60 14.34 9.20 -0.65
C LEU A 60 14.47 9.12 0.87
N SER A 61 14.95 10.17 1.53
CA SER A 61 14.86 10.25 3.00
C SER A 61 13.39 10.34 3.45
N PRO A 62 13.04 9.95 4.68
CA PRO A 62 11.66 9.99 5.16
C PRO A 62 10.98 11.35 4.98
N SER A 63 11.73 12.44 5.21
CA SER A 63 11.24 13.81 5.01
C SER A 63 10.98 14.18 3.55
N GLN A 64 11.72 13.60 2.60
CA GLN A 64 11.44 13.76 1.17
C GLN A 64 10.23 12.93 0.74
N VAL A 65 10.05 11.74 1.32
CA VAL A 65 8.86 10.91 1.05
C VAL A 65 7.59 11.59 1.58
N SER A 66 7.63 12.27 2.72
CA SER A 66 6.45 12.98 3.26
C SER A 66 6.10 14.30 2.56
N GLN A 67 6.81 14.69 1.51
CA GLN A 67 6.43 15.86 0.71
C GLN A 67 5.11 15.61 -0.01
N ALA A 68 4.37 16.68 -0.34
CA ALA A 68 3.12 16.57 -1.07
C ALA A 68 3.34 15.82 -2.40
N PRO A 69 2.43 14.94 -2.84
CA PRO A 69 2.60 14.18 -4.09
C PRO A 69 2.89 15.05 -5.32
N SER A 70 2.36 16.28 -5.36
CA SER A 70 2.62 17.26 -6.43
C SER A 70 4.07 17.75 -6.49
N GLN A 71 4.84 17.57 -5.42
CA GLN A 71 6.26 17.95 -5.34
C GLN A 71 7.19 16.76 -5.63
N LYS A 72 6.64 15.55 -5.81
CA LYS A 72 7.40 14.34 -6.13
C LYS A 72 7.45 14.13 -7.62
N GLN A 73 8.54 13.52 -8.10
CA GLN A 73 8.66 13.08 -9.49
C GLN A 73 7.83 11.81 -9.80
N VAL A 74 7.25 11.18 -8.78
CA VAL A 74 6.54 9.90 -8.83
C VAL A 74 5.17 9.99 -8.17
N GLY A 75 4.32 9.01 -8.43
CA GLY A 75 3.01 8.90 -7.78
C GLY A 75 1.97 9.87 -8.35
N GLN A 76 2.22 10.40 -9.56
CA GLN A 76 1.34 11.35 -10.22
C GLN A 76 0.37 10.65 -11.19
N SER A 77 -0.85 11.18 -11.26
CA SER A 77 -1.84 10.82 -12.28
C SER A 77 -1.45 11.44 -13.62
N GLN A 78 -1.37 10.62 -14.65
CA GLN A 78 -0.98 11.01 -16.01
C GLN A 78 -2.23 11.09 -16.89
N ARG A 79 -2.35 12.14 -17.68
CA ARG A 79 -3.58 12.43 -18.43
C ARG A 79 -3.61 11.78 -19.80
N HIS A 80 -2.43 11.52 -20.38
CA HIS A 80 -2.31 11.15 -21.79
C HIS A 80 -1.70 9.76 -22.01
N LEU A 81 -1.05 9.17 -20.99
CA LEU A 81 -0.64 7.77 -20.97
C LEU A 81 -1.81 6.83 -21.22
N ARG A 82 -1.52 5.76 -21.94
CA ARG A 82 -2.50 4.73 -22.29
C ARG A 82 -1.91 3.34 -22.17
N CYS A 83 -2.77 2.33 -22.13
CA CYS A 83 -2.34 0.94 -22.10
C CYS A 83 -1.46 0.58 -23.31
N GLU A 84 -1.75 1.15 -24.49
CA GLU A 84 -0.98 0.89 -25.72
C GLU A 84 0.44 1.49 -25.72
N ASP A 85 0.77 2.32 -24.72
CA ASP A 85 2.15 2.75 -24.49
C ASP A 85 3.00 1.66 -23.83
N PHE A 86 2.41 0.50 -23.52
CA PHE A 86 3.07 -0.60 -22.85
C PHE A 86 2.92 -1.93 -23.60
N ASP A 87 4.04 -2.64 -23.74
CA ASP A 87 4.05 -4.04 -24.14
C ASP A 87 3.81 -4.92 -22.90
N LEU A 88 2.65 -5.59 -22.84
CA LEU A 88 2.32 -6.52 -21.76
C LEU A 88 3.01 -7.87 -21.97
N VAL A 89 3.95 -8.21 -21.10
CA VAL A 89 4.87 -9.36 -21.29
C VAL A 89 4.32 -10.64 -20.68
N LYS A 90 3.98 -10.62 -19.38
CA LYS A 90 3.48 -11.79 -18.64
C LYS A 90 2.60 -11.32 -17.48
N THR A 91 1.53 -12.06 -17.18
CA THR A 91 0.79 -11.85 -15.93
C THR A 91 1.66 -12.26 -14.73
N LEU A 92 1.81 -11.36 -13.77
CA LEU A 92 2.54 -11.55 -12.52
C LEU A 92 1.61 -11.95 -11.36
N GLY A 93 0.33 -11.59 -11.44
CA GLY A 93 -0.64 -11.86 -10.38
C GLY A 93 -2.06 -11.55 -10.81
N THR A 94 -3.02 -12.22 -10.19
CA THR A 94 -4.47 -11.99 -10.38
C THR A 94 -5.14 -11.77 -9.04
N GLY A 95 -5.85 -10.66 -8.89
CA GLY A 95 -6.77 -10.39 -7.79
C GLY A 95 -8.23 -10.44 -8.25
N THR A 96 -9.15 -10.18 -7.33
CA THR A 96 -10.60 -10.28 -7.57
C THR A 96 -11.12 -9.37 -8.69
N PHE A 97 -10.52 -8.19 -8.88
CA PHE A 97 -10.89 -7.19 -9.90
C PHE A 97 -9.66 -6.54 -10.56
N ALA A 98 -8.47 -7.08 -10.31
CA ALA A 98 -7.21 -6.55 -10.80
C ALA A 98 -6.36 -7.65 -11.41
N ARG A 99 -5.61 -7.32 -12.45
CA ARG A 99 -4.56 -8.19 -12.98
C ARG A 99 -3.26 -7.39 -13.08
N VAL A 100 -2.17 -7.98 -12.60
CA VAL A 100 -0.85 -7.34 -12.62
C VAL A 100 -0.05 -7.95 -13.75
N TRP A 101 0.47 -7.09 -14.64
CA TRP A 101 1.29 -7.49 -15.77
C TRP A 101 2.71 -6.98 -15.61
N LEU A 102 3.70 -7.79 -15.96
CA LEU A 102 5.01 -7.30 -16.31
C LEU A 102 4.87 -6.50 -17.60
N ALA A 103 5.27 -5.24 -17.59
CA ALA A 103 5.12 -4.31 -18.69
C ALA A 103 6.44 -3.62 -19.02
N ARG A 104 6.59 -3.21 -20.28
CA ARG A 104 7.67 -2.34 -20.75
C ARG A 104 7.08 -1.23 -21.59
N LEU A 105 7.75 -0.09 -21.70
CA LEU A 105 7.32 0.93 -22.66
C LEU A 105 7.40 0.38 -24.09
N ALA A 106 6.29 0.46 -24.81
CA ALA A 106 6.20 0.07 -26.21
C ALA A 106 7.08 0.99 -27.07
N ASN A 107 7.74 0.42 -28.07
CA ASN A 107 8.66 1.14 -28.97
C ASN A 107 9.79 1.88 -28.23
N ALA A 108 10.17 1.42 -27.02
CA ALA A 108 11.25 2.01 -26.25
C ALA A 108 12.58 2.01 -27.01
N LYS A 109 13.39 3.04 -26.76
CA LYS A 109 14.78 3.11 -27.22
C LYS A 109 15.53 1.87 -26.77
N ARG A 110 16.59 1.51 -27.49
CA ARG A 110 17.39 0.31 -27.18
C ARG A 110 17.91 0.29 -25.74
N GLU A 111 18.32 1.45 -25.22
CA GLU A 111 18.77 1.65 -23.83
C GLU A 111 17.68 1.45 -22.78
N ASP A 112 16.41 1.64 -23.15
CA ASP A 112 15.26 1.56 -22.25
C ASP A 112 14.55 0.19 -22.33
N ARG A 113 15.01 -0.75 -23.17
CA ARG A 113 14.32 -2.04 -23.36
C ARG A 113 14.36 -2.94 -22.13
N ASP A 114 15.37 -2.78 -21.30
CA ASP A 114 15.51 -3.54 -20.06
C ASP A 114 14.72 -2.92 -18.90
N LYS A 115 14.14 -1.74 -19.11
CA LYS A 115 13.29 -1.06 -18.13
C LYS A 115 11.93 -1.71 -18.04
N VAL A 116 11.55 -2.15 -16.85
CA VAL A 116 10.36 -2.97 -16.60
C VAL A 116 9.56 -2.49 -15.42
N PHE A 117 8.25 -2.69 -15.53
CA PHE A 117 7.27 -2.22 -14.56
C PHE A 117 6.25 -3.32 -14.27
N ALA A 118 5.57 -3.19 -13.14
CA ALA A 118 4.36 -3.95 -12.85
C ALA A 118 3.14 -3.05 -13.11
N LEU A 119 2.37 -3.34 -14.15
CA LEU A 119 1.15 -2.62 -14.49
C LEU A 119 -0.06 -3.34 -13.88
N LYS A 120 -0.64 -2.76 -12.83
CA LYS A 120 -1.90 -3.22 -12.23
C LYS A 120 -3.06 -2.62 -13.02
N ILE A 121 -3.84 -3.48 -13.68
CA ILE A 121 -5.01 -3.13 -14.47
C ILE A 121 -6.25 -3.49 -13.67
N LEU A 122 -7.13 -2.51 -13.43
CA LEU A 122 -8.38 -2.69 -12.69
C LEU A 122 -9.57 -2.32 -13.58
N ARG A 123 -10.48 -3.26 -13.83
CA ARG A 123 -11.66 -2.99 -14.67
C ARG A 123 -12.70 -2.19 -13.90
N LYS A 124 -13.14 -1.05 -14.45
CA LYS A 124 -14.13 -0.17 -13.81
C LYS A 124 -15.44 -0.92 -13.49
N VAL A 125 -15.91 -1.75 -14.42
CA VAL A 125 -17.13 -2.58 -14.23
C VAL A 125 -17.01 -3.49 -13.01
N ASP A 126 -15.89 -4.21 -12.87
CA ASP A 126 -15.69 -5.16 -11.77
C ASP A 126 -15.53 -4.41 -10.43
N VAL A 127 -14.80 -3.29 -10.43
CA VAL A 127 -14.62 -2.42 -9.25
C VAL A 127 -15.97 -1.88 -8.76
N ILE A 128 -16.84 -1.42 -9.67
CA ILE A 128 -18.18 -0.91 -9.33
C ILE A 128 -19.08 -2.03 -8.83
N ARG A 129 -19.15 -3.15 -9.55
CA ARG A 129 -20.00 -4.30 -9.22
C ARG A 129 -19.69 -4.84 -7.83
N LEU A 130 -18.42 -4.90 -7.47
CA LEU A 130 -17.94 -5.37 -6.16
C LEU A 130 -17.91 -4.28 -5.09
N LYS A 131 -18.40 -3.06 -5.39
CA LYS A 131 -18.44 -1.89 -4.49
C LYS A 131 -17.07 -1.51 -3.93
N GLN A 132 -16.01 -1.63 -4.74
CA GLN A 132 -14.62 -1.38 -4.36
C GLN A 132 -14.09 0.00 -4.79
N VAL A 133 -14.96 0.89 -5.29
CA VAL A 133 -14.56 2.21 -5.81
C VAL A 133 -13.74 3.01 -4.79
N GLU A 134 -14.22 3.09 -3.54
CA GLU A 134 -13.50 3.83 -2.49
C GLU A 134 -12.16 3.19 -2.14
N HIS A 135 -12.09 1.84 -2.06
CA HIS A 135 -10.86 1.12 -1.77
C HIS A 135 -9.80 1.33 -2.85
N VAL A 136 -10.18 1.28 -4.13
CA VAL A 136 -9.24 1.50 -5.26
C VAL A 136 -8.70 2.94 -5.27
N ARG A 137 -9.56 3.93 -5.04
CA ARG A 137 -9.13 5.33 -4.92
C ARG A 137 -8.20 5.53 -3.74
N ASN A 138 -8.54 4.94 -2.59
CA ASN A 138 -7.74 5.04 -1.39
C ASN A 138 -6.38 4.33 -1.57
N GLU A 139 -6.32 3.17 -2.21
CA GLU A 139 -5.06 2.49 -2.58
C GLU A 139 -4.17 3.43 -3.40
N ARG A 140 -4.69 4.00 -4.48
CA ARG A 140 -3.95 4.95 -5.33
C ARG A 140 -3.51 6.20 -4.56
N ASN A 141 -4.36 6.72 -3.68
CA ASN A 141 -4.04 7.86 -2.81
C ASN A 141 -2.89 7.56 -1.86
N VAL A 142 -2.95 6.44 -1.15
CA VAL A 142 -1.90 6.04 -0.22
C VAL A 142 -0.60 5.76 -0.98
N LEU A 143 -0.65 5.05 -2.11
CA LEU A 143 0.53 4.77 -2.94
C LEU A 143 1.22 6.05 -3.43
N ALA A 144 0.47 7.08 -3.83
CA ALA A 144 1.04 8.38 -4.19
C ALA A 144 1.78 9.05 -3.02
N VAL A 145 1.22 8.94 -1.82
CA VAL A 145 1.77 9.54 -0.59
C VAL A 145 3.02 8.80 -0.11
N VAL A 146 3.09 7.48 -0.25
CA VAL A 146 4.24 6.68 0.23
C VAL A 146 5.31 6.46 -0.84
N ALA A 147 5.06 6.89 -2.08
CA ALA A 147 5.96 6.73 -3.21
C ALA A 147 7.37 7.27 -2.90
N GLY A 148 8.39 6.44 -3.14
CA GLY A 148 9.80 6.74 -2.92
C GLY A 148 10.42 6.12 -1.65
N HIS A 149 9.62 5.53 -0.76
CA HIS A 149 10.16 4.78 0.38
C HIS A 149 10.93 3.52 -0.10
N PRO A 150 12.13 3.23 0.43
CA PRO A 150 12.99 2.16 -0.08
C PRO A 150 12.34 0.77 -0.06
N PHE A 151 11.55 0.48 0.98
CA PHE A 151 10.94 -0.83 1.22
C PHE A 151 9.44 -0.91 0.93
N ILE A 152 8.87 0.09 0.23
CA ILE A 152 7.48 0.06 -0.24
C ILE A 152 7.51 0.11 -1.77
N THR A 153 6.57 -0.57 -2.42
CA THR A 153 6.39 -0.43 -3.87
C THR A 153 6.09 1.02 -4.25
N THR A 154 6.80 1.51 -5.26
CA THR A 154 6.64 2.88 -5.73
C THR A 154 5.66 2.91 -6.88
N MET A 155 4.56 3.64 -6.70
CA MET A 155 3.71 4.02 -7.83
C MET A 155 4.43 5.06 -8.68
N VAL A 156 4.81 4.67 -9.88
CA VAL A 156 5.46 5.54 -10.87
C VAL A 156 4.43 6.50 -11.43
N ALA A 157 3.29 5.97 -11.86
CA ALA A 157 2.18 6.71 -12.43
C ALA A 157 0.85 5.99 -12.19
N SER A 158 -0.25 6.73 -12.25
CA SER A 158 -1.58 6.17 -12.49
C SER A 158 -2.19 6.83 -13.73
N PHE A 159 -3.09 6.13 -14.41
CA PHE A 159 -3.86 6.66 -15.53
C PHE A 159 -5.14 5.84 -15.70
N GLN A 160 -6.00 6.23 -16.62
CA GLN A 160 -7.22 5.49 -16.94
C GLN A 160 -7.55 5.58 -18.42
N ASP A 161 -8.35 4.63 -18.91
CA ASP A 161 -9.03 4.74 -20.18
C ASP A 161 -10.55 4.62 -19.97
N GLN A 162 -11.27 4.32 -21.05
CA GLN A 162 -12.71 4.14 -20.98
C GLN A 162 -13.10 3.01 -20.02
N ASP A 163 -12.43 1.87 -20.03
CA ASP A 163 -12.88 0.63 -19.38
C ASP A 163 -12.13 0.31 -18.09
N SER A 164 -10.91 0.83 -17.92
CA SER A 164 -9.97 0.39 -16.90
C SER A 164 -9.22 1.54 -16.23
N LEU A 165 -8.77 1.27 -15.01
CA LEU A 165 -7.84 2.06 -14.23
C LEU A 165 -6.48 1.36 -14.22
N TYR A 166 -5.42 2.13 -14.24
CA TYR A 166 -4.05 1.64 -14.34
C TYR A 166 -3.20 2.23 -13.23
N ILE A 167 -2.42 1.38 -12.56
CA ILE A 167 -1.41 1.76 -11.60
C ILE A 167 -0.08 1.14 -12.06
N LEU A 168 0.85 1.99 -12.48
CA LEU A 168 2.18 1.58 -12.90
C LEU A 168 3.11 1.58 -11.68
N LEU A 169 3.61 0.41 -11.32
CA LEU A 169 4.42 0.15 -10.14
C LEU A 169 5.85 -0.24 -10.51
N ASP A 170 6.78 -0.08 -9.57
CA ASP A 170 8.10 -0.66 -9.66
C ASP A 170 8.04 -2.19 -9.72
N TYR A 171 8.78 -2.80 -10.66
CA TYR A 171 8.84 -4.26 -10.75
C TYR A 171 9.81 -4.83 -9.71
N CYS A 172 9.36 -5.85 -8.98
CA CYS A 172 10.12 -6.54 -7.94
C CYS A 172 10.34 -8.02 -8.35
N PRO A 173 11.51 -8.40 -8.90
CA PRO A 173 11.67 -9.67 -9.61
C PRO A 173 11.84 -10.91 -8.72
N GLY A 174 12.12 -10.75 -7.42
CA GLY A 174 12.37 -11.87 -6.53
C GLY A 174 11.11 -12.64 -6.12
N GLY A 175 9.92 -12.11 -6.38
CA GLY A 175 8.65 -12.73 -6.00
C GLY A 175 8.37 -12.64 -4.49
N GLU A 176 7.37 -13.38 -4.04
CA GLU A 176 6.86 -13.30 -2.67
C GLU A 176 7.79 -13.94 -1.63
N VAL A 177 7.99 -13.27 -0.49
CA VAL A 177 8.69 -13.80 0.69
C VAL A 177 8.05 -15.10 1.16
N PHE A 178 6.74 -15.22 1.03
CA PHE A 178 5.99 -16.44 1.33
C PHE A 178 6.63 -17.69 0.68
N SER A 179 6.94 -17.62 -0.61
CA SER A 179 7.55 -18.74 -1.35
C SER A 179 8.92 -19.14 -0.79
N TYR A 180 9.74 -18.18 -0.37
CA TYR A 180 11.04 -18.45 0.26
C TYR A 180 10.87 -19.06 1.64
N LEU A 181 9.94 -18.55 2.44
CA LEU A 181 9.67 -19.06 3.78
C LEU A 181 9.18 -20.50 3.74
N ARG A 182 8.23 -20.81 2.83
CA ARG A 182 7.71 -22.16 2.63
C ARG A 182 8.81 -23.14 2.21
N ARG A 183 9.69 -22.73 1.29
CA ARG A 183 10.82 -23.54 0.83
C ARG A 183 11.86 -23.78 1.93
N ALA A 184 12.18 -22.75 2.71
CA ALA A 184 13.12 -22.84 3.84
C ALA A 184 12.51 -23.55 5.06
N ARG A 185 11.18 -23.75 5.06
CA ARG A 185 10.32 -24.13 6.21
C ARG A 185 10.26 -23.08 7.30
N ARG A 186 11.38 -22.43 7.64
CA ARG A 186 11.50 -21.27 8.51
C ARG A 186 12.81 -20.54 8.19
N PHE A 187 12.87 -19.26 8.46
CA PHE A 187 14.12 -18.51 8.39
C PHE A 187 14.95 -18.72 9.66
N ASN A 188 16.27 -18.56 9.50
CA ASN A 188 17.15 -18.45 10.66
C ASN A 188 16.97 -17.06 11.31
N GLU A 189 17.46 -16.92 12.54
CA GLU A 189 17.22 -15.71 13.34
C GLU A 189 17.82 -14.44 12.71
N HIS A 190 18.98 -14.53 12.06
CA HIS A 190 19.61 -13.40 11.38
C HIS A 190 18.77 -12.92 10.18
N THR A 191 18.33 -13.84 9.32
CA THR A 191 17.44 -13.52 8.19
C THR A 191 16.11 -12.93 8.69
N SER A 192 15.51 -13.52 9.73
CA SER A 192 14.27 -12.99 10.33
C SER A 192 14.47 -11.59 10.90
N GLN A 193 15.58 -11.33 11.60
CA GLN A 193 15.90 -10.02 12.18
C GLN A 193 16.09 -8.95 11.11
N PHE A 194 16.83 -9.26 10.04
CA PHE A 194 17.04 -8.35 8.93
C PHE A 194 15.71 -7.91 8.30
N TYR A 195 14.87 -8.88 7.90
CA TYR A 195 13.58 -8.60 7.29
C TYR A 195 12.59 -7.92 8.24
N ALA A 196 12.60 -8.31 9.51
CA ALA A 196 11.80 -7.63 10.51
C ALA A 196 12.23 -6.17 10.70
N ALA A 197 13.53 -5.85 10.62
CA ALA A 197 14.03 -4.49 10.72
C ALA A 197 13.56 -3.60 9.55
N GLU A 198 13.53 -4.12 8.32
CA GLU A 198 12.97 -3.39 7.17
C GLU A 198 11.49 -3.10 7.35
N ILE A 199 10.71 -4.07 7.86
CA ILE A 199 9.29 -3.88 8.15
C ILE A 199 9.09 -2.84 9.27
N VAL A 200 9.94 -2.80 10.29
CA VAL A 200 9.88 -1.75 11.33
C VAL A 200 10.06 -0.37 10.71
N LEU A 201 10.98 -0.19 9.76
CA LEU A 201 11.17 1.09 9.06
C LEU A 201 9.93 1.48 8.23
N VAL A 202 9.29 0.51 7.58
CA VAL A 202 8.02 0.73 6.86
C VAL A 202 6.91 1.16 7.81
N LEU A 203 6.72 0.46 8.93
CA LEU A 203 5.67 0.77 9.90
C LEU A 203 5.92 2.09 10.63
N GLU A 204 7.17 2.40 10.99
CA GLU A 204 7.58 3.70 11.53
C GLU A 204 7.17 4.82 10.57
N PHE A 205 7.49 4.68 9.27
CA PHE A 205 7.12 5.66 8.26
C PHE A 205 5.59 5.80 8.11
N LEU A 206 4.87 4.70 7.87
CA LEU A 206 3.42 4.74 7.66
C LEU A 206 2.68 5.34 8.86
N HIS A 207 3.06 4.95 10.08
CA HIS A 207 2.35 5.36 11.29
C HIS A 207 2.73 6.76 11.76
N GLU A 208 4.02 7.05 11.86
CA GLU A 208 4.51 8.26 12.53
C GLU A 208 4.64 9.45 11.57
N HIS A 209 4.81 9.22 10.26
CA HIS A 209 4.92 10.28 9.26
C HIS A 209 3.63 10.50 8.48
N GLU A 210 2.91 9.43 8.11
CA GLU A 210 1.74 9.54 7.21
C GLU A 210 0.37 9.34 7.90
N GLY A 211 0.35 8.80 9.11
CA GLY A 211 -0.90 8.49 9.83
C GLY A 211 -1.72 7.38 9.16
N VAL A 212 -1.06 6.44 8.49
CA VAL A 212 -1.67 5.36 7.70
C VAL A 212 -1.51 4.02 8.40
N ALA A 213 -2.61 3.30 8.61
CA ALA A 213 -2.57 1.88 8.98
C ALA A 213 -2.59 1.02 7.71
N TYR A 214 -1.73 0.00 7.62
CA TYR A 214 -1.59 -0.86 6.44
C TYR A 214 -2.65 -2.00 6.41
N ARG A 215 -2.87 -2.67 7.55
CA ARG A 215 -3.96 -3.61 7.84
C ARG A 215 -3.98 -4.94 7.06
N ASP A 216 -2.97 -5.26 6.26
CA ASP A 216 -2.84 -6.57 5.59
C ASP A 216 -1.40 -7.11 5.57
N LEU A 217 -0.65 -6.90 6.65
CA LEU A 217 0.72 -7.41 6.76
C LEU A 217 0.72 -8.93 6.82
N LYS A 218 1.33 -9.56 5.81
CA LYS A 218 1.52 -11.01 5.69
C LYS A 218 2.62 -11.32 4.65
N PRO A 219 3.24 -12.51 4.66
CA PRO A 219 4.35 -12.84 3.75
C PRO A 219 4.00 -12.76 2.26
N GLU A 220 2.73 -12.94 1.89
CA GLU A 220 2.22 -12.87 0.52
C GLU A 220 2.24 -11.43 -0.02
N ASN A 221 2.07 -10.42 0.84
CA ASN A 221 2.11 -9.02 0.45
C ASN A 221 3.52 -8.39 0.56
N ILE A 222 4.55 -9.22 0.70
CA ILE A 222 5.94 -8.76 0.79
C ILE A 222 6.73 -9.45 -0.31
N LEU A 223 7.32 -8.66 -1.21
CA LEU A 223 8.18 -9.14 -2.28
C LEU A 223 9.66 -8.96 -1.93
N ILE A 224 10.53 -9.71 -2.60
CA ILE A 224 11.99 -9.55 -2.52
C ILE A 224 12.50 -8.93 -3.82
N ASP A 225 13.31 -7.87 -3.74
CA ASP A 225 13.91 -7.24 -4.92
C ASP A 225 15.18 -7.95 -5.39
N ALA A 226 15.80 -7.44 -6.46
CA ALA A 226 16.99 -8.04 -7.05
C ALA A 226 18.22 -8.04 -6.13
N GLU A 227 18.27 -7.14 -5.15
CA GLU A 227 19.36 -7.01 -4.17
C GLU A 227 19.05 -7.76 -2.86
N GLY A 228 17.86 -8.36 -2.75
CA GLY A 228 17.43 -9.19 -1.62
C GLY A 228 16.73 -8.42 -0.50
N HIS A 229 16.34 -7.16 -0.73
CA HIS A 229 15.57 -6.34 0.21
C HIS A 229 14.06 -6.52 0.02
N LEU A 230 13.28 -6.21 1.05
CA LEU A 230 11.84 -6.31 0.98
C LEU A 230 11.19 -5.13 0.25
N LYS A 231 10.07 -5.42 -0.40
CA LYS A 231 9.11 -4.46 -0.92
C LYS A 231 7.72 -4.82 -0.44
N LEU A 232 7.15 -3.98 0.43
CA LEU A 232 5.73 -4.08 0.80
C LEU A 232 4.87 -3.66 -0.40
N VAL A 233 3.92 -4.51 -0.77
CA VAL A 233 2.98 -4.30 -1.89
C VAL A 233 1.53 -4.29 -1.40
N ASP A 234 0.58 -4.11 -2.32
CA ASP A 234 -0.88 -4.15 -2.08
C ASP A 234 -1.38 -3.27 -0.92
N PHE A 235 -1.78 -2.05 -1.24
CA PHE A 235 -2.30 -1.08 -0.27
C PHE A 235 -3.83 -1.02 -0.29
N GLY A 236 -4.51 -2.07 -0.78
CA GLY A 236 -5.96 -2.13 -0.90
C GLY A 236 -6.72 -1.98 0.43
N PHE A 237 -6.11 -2.42 1.54
CA PHE A 237 -6.67 -2.25 2.89
C PHE A 237 -6.01 -1.15 3.71
N ALA A 238 -4.96 -0.51 3.18
CA ALA A 238 -4.33 0.61 3.86
C ALA A 238 -5.36 1.73 4.06
N LYS A 239 -5.24 2.53 5.12
CA LYS A 239 -6.19 3.62 5.37
C LYS A 239 -5.52 4.72 6.16
N LYS A 240 -5.77 5.97 5.78
CA LYS A 240 -5.41 7.11 6.62
C LYS A 240 -6.33 7.16 7.82
N VAL A 241 -5.76 6.97 9.00
CA VAL A 241 -6.48 6.91 10.27
C VAL A 241 -6.16 8.14 11.12
N ASP A 242 -4.94 8.69 11.02
CA ASP A 242 -4.45 9.77 11.90
C ASP A 242 -4.74 9.41 13.38
N ASP A 243 -5.35 10.31 14.16
CA ASP A 243 -5.75 10.07 15.55
C ASP A 243 -7.18 9.47 15.69
N ARG A 244 -7.76 8.93 14.61
CA ARG A 244 -9.14 8.39 14.61
C ARG A 244 -9.14 6.87 14.76
N GLU A 245 -10.34 6.31 14.79
CA GLU A 245 -10.55 4.86 14.70
C GLU A 245 -11.28 4.50 13.43
N THR A 246 -11.03 3.28 12.95
CA THR A 246 -11.86 2.65 11.93
C THR A 246 -12.44 1.32 12.45
N TYR A 247 -13.53 0.88 11.82
CA TYR A 247 -14.33 -0.27 12.26
C TYR A 247 -14.48 -1.32 11.16
N THR A 248 -13.82 -1.13 10.02
CA THR A 248 -13.90 -2.08 8.90
C THR A 248 -13.10 -3.34 9.27
N LEU A 249 -13.79 -4.48 9.35
CA LEU A 249 -13.15 -5.79 9.46
C LEU A 249 -12.52 -6.16 8.11
N CYS A 250 -11.20 -6.11 8.02
CA CYS A 250 -10.42 -6.49 6.83
C CYS A 250 -9.06 -7.07 7.25
N GLY A 251 -8.41 -7.77 6.32
CA GLY A 251 -7.14 -8.46 6.55
C GLY A 251 -7.30 -9.98 6.58
N THR A 252 -6.18 -10.66 6.77
CA THR A 252 -6.09 -12.13 6.74
C THR A 252 -6.32 -12.71 8.15
N PRO A 253 -7.19 -13.72 8.32
CA PRO A 253 -7.64 -14.19 9.65
C PRO A 253 -6.53 -14.43 10.68
N GLU A 254 -5.44 -15.07 10.28
CA GLU A 254 -4.29 -15.43 11.13
C GLU A 254 -3.50 -14.22 11.63
N TYR A 255 -3.65 -13.07 10.96
CA TYR A 255 -2.93 -11.82 11.22
C TYR A 255 -3.79 -10.75 11.90
N LEU A 256 -5.10 -10.98 12.05
CA LEU A 256 -6.01 -10.02 12.67
C LEU A 256 -5.67 -9.78 14.14
N ALA A 257 -5.71 -8.51 14.55
CA ALA A 257 -5.56 -8.14 15.95
C ALA A 257 -6.88 -8.37 16.73
N PRO A 258 -6.82 -8.62 18.06
CA PRO A 258 -8.01 -8.89 18.87
C PRO A 258 -9.08 -7.80 18.83
N GLU A 259 -8.69 -6.53 18.78
CA GLU A 259 -9.59 -5.38 18.71
C GLU A 259 -10.32 -5.26 17.37
N VAL A 260 -9.73 -5.76 16.28
CA VAL A 260 -10.37 -5.84 14.97
C VAL A 260 -11.48 -6.89 14.99
N ILE A 261 -11.20 -8.06 15.56
CA ILE A 261 -12.17 -9.17 15.72
C ILE A 261 -13.32 -8.76 16.64
N ARG A 262 -13.01 -8.06 17.75
CA ARG A 262 -14.02 -7.55 18.70
C ARG A 262 -14.79 -6.35 18.16
N ASN A 263 -14.37 -5.77 17.03
CA ASN A 263 -14.96 -4.58 16.42
C ASN A 263 -15.06 -3.39 17.40
N THR A 264 -14.03 -3.16 18.21
CA THR A 264 -14.02 -2.09 19.23
C THR A 264 -13.43 -0.77 18.75
N GLY A 265 -13.21 -0.64 17.44
CA GLY A 265 -12.41 0.44 16.87
C GLY A 265 -10.92 0.09 16.86
N HIS A 266 -10.21 0.49 15.81
CA HIS A 266 -8.79 0.23 15.65
C HIS A 266 -8.08 1.31 14.83
N GLY A 267 -6.76 1.44 15.05
CA GLY A 267 -5.84 2.28 14.30
C GLY A 267 -4.52 1.56 14.02
N CYS A 268 -3.41 2.28 13.91
CA CYS A 268 -2.10 1.74 13.52
C CYS A 268 -1.54 0.62 14.43
N ALA A 269 -2.05 0.48 15.65
CA ALA A 269 -1.63 -0.57 16.59
C ALA A 269 -1.86 -2.00 16.08
N VAL A 270 -2.78 -2.19 15.12
CA VAL A 270 -3.07 -3.51 14.52
C VAL A 270 -1.90 -4.02 13.69
N ASP A 271 -1.14 -3.13 13.05
CA ASP A 271 0.00 -3.50 12.23
C ASP A 271 1.18 -3.98 13.10
N TRP A 272 1.33 -3.43 14.31
CA TRP A 272 2.31 -3.95 15.28
C TRP A 272 1.94 -5.36 15.79
N TRP A 273 0.66 -5.67 15.91
CA TRP A 273 0.22 -7.04 16.19
C TRP A 273 0.57 -7.97 15.03
N ALA A 274 0.16 -7.61 13.81
CA ALA A 274 0.44 -8.39 12.60
C ALA A 274 1.96 -8.57 12.39
N PHE A 275 2.77 -7.56 12.76
CA PHE A 275 4.22 -7.65 12.75
C PHE A 275 4.75 -8.71 13.73
N GLY A 276 4.18 -8.80 14.95
CA GLY A 276 4.49 -9.88 15.88
C GLY A 276 4.18 -11.28 15.32
N ILE A 277 3.03 -11.41 14.64
CA ILE A 277 2.64 -12.63 13.92
C ILE A 277 3.66 -12.97 12.81
N LEU A 278 4.05 -11.98 12.01
CA LEU A 278 5.02 -12.14 10.92
C LEU A 278 6.39 -12.60 11.43
N VAL A 279 6.91 -11.97 12.49
CA VAL A 279 8.20 -12.36 13.11
C VAL A 279 8.14 -13.79 13.65
N TYR A 280 7.03 -14.16 14.29
CA TYR A 280 6.80 -15.54 14.72
C TYR A 280 6.81 -16.50 13.52
N GLU A 281 6.09 -16.17 12.45
CA GLU A 281 6.00 -17.01 11.26
C GLU A 281 7.36 -17.18 10.57
N PHE A 282 8.19 -16.13 10.50
CA PHE A 282 9.56 -16.26 10.00
C PHE A 282 10.39 -17.24 10.82
N LEU A 283 10.30 -17.20 12.15
CA LEU A 283 11.11 -18.03 13.04
C LEU A 283 10.60 -19.48 13.19
N VAL A 284 9.29 -19.69 13.00
CA VAL A 284 8.62 -20.97 13.27
C VAL A 284 8.15 -21.67 12.00
N GLY A 285 7.86 -20.92 10.94
CA GLY A 285 7.39 -21.43 9.64
C GLY A 285 5.87 -21.43 9.46
N GLN A 286 5.13 -21.06 10.49
CA GLN A 286 3.66 -20.99 10.47
C GLN A 286 3.19 -19.95 11.50
N PRO A 287 2.01 -19.33 11.32
CA PRO A 287 1.47 -18.38 12.28
C PRO A 287 1.22 -19.05 13.64
N PRO A 288 1.21 -18.28 14.75
CA PRO A 288 0.99 -18.82 16.10
C PRO A 288 -0.45 -19.23 16.35
N PHE A 289 -1.40 -18.68 15.59
CA PHE A 289 -2.82 -19.00 15.64
C PHE A 289 -3.24 -19.60 14.31
N TRP A 290 -3.74 -20.83 14.34
CA TRP A 290 -4.14 -21.53 13.13
C TRP A 290 -5.21 -22.58 13.45
N ASP A 291 -6.18 -22.70 12.55
CA ASP A 291 -7.20 -23.74 12.51
C ASP A 291 -7.81 -23.77 11.10
N GLN A 292 -8.45 -24.85 10.71
CA GLN A 292 -9.21 -24.89 9.44
C GLN A 292 -10.49 -24.03 9.50
N ASN A 293 -11.02 -23.77 10.70
CA ASN A 293 -12.18 -22.91 10.92
C ASN A 293 -11.73 -21.51 11.37
N PRO A 294 -11.98 -20.46 10.58
CA PRO A 294 -11.65 -19.08 10.96
C PRO A 294 -12.19 -18.64 12.33
N MET A 295 -13.37 -19.12 12.74
CA MET A 295 -13.94 -18.79 14.05
C MET A 295 -13.07 -19.29 15.21
N LYS A 296 -12.44 -20.46 15.07
CA LYS A 296 -11.51 -20.97 16.07
C LYS A 296 -10.19 -20.20 16.09
N ILE A 297 -9.76 -19.68 14.94
CA ILE A 297 -8.61 -18.76 14.88
C ILE A 297 -8.93 -17.50 15.69
N TYR A 298 -10.13 -16.94 15.52
CA TYR A 298 -10.58 -15.76 16.26
C TYR A 298 -10.65 -16.01 17.77
N GLU A 299 -11.16 -17.16 18.20
CA GLU A 299 -11.16 -17.57 19.62
C GLU A 299 -9.73 -17.62 20.19
N GLN A 300 -8.78 -18.20 19.46
CA GLN A 300 -7.37 -18.27 19.87
C GLN A 300 -6.73 -16.88 19.98
N ILE A 301 -6.95 -16.01 18.99
CA ILE A 301 -6.43 -14.63 18.96
C ILE A 301 -6.97 -13.84 20.15
N VAL A 302 -8.29 -13.90 20.39
CA VAL A 302 -8.94 -13.20 21.50
C VAL A 302 -8.47 -13.71 22.85
N ALA A 303 -8.14 -15.00 22.96
CA ALA A 303 -7.53 -15.57 24.16
C ALA A 303 -6.06 -15.13 24.35
N GLY A 304 -5.33 -14.79 23.28
CA GLY A 304 -3.99 -14.20 23.33
C GLY A 304 -2.87 -15.14 23.80
N HIS A 305 -3.08 -16.45 23.79
CA HIS A 305 -2.10 -17.43 24.27
C HIS A 305 -1.17 -17.91 23.16
N VAL A 306 -0.06 -17.20 22.94
CA VAL A 306 0.99 -17.62 21.98
C VAL A 306 1.85 -18.73 22.59
N ARG A 307 2.03 -19.83 21.84
CA ARG A 307 2.91 -20.94 22.23
C ARG A 307 4.27 -20.78 21.57
N TYR A 308 5.34 -20.81 22.35
CA TYR A 308 6.69 -20.61 21.84
C TYR A 308 7.49 -21.92 21.82
N PRO A 309 8.15 -22.28 20.70
CA PRO A 309 9.11 -23.38 20.68
C PRO A 309 10.27 -23.16 21.66
N SER A 310 10.79 -24.25 22.22
CA SER A 310 11.95 -24.21 23.14
C SER A 310 13.21 -23.66 22.48
N ALA A 311 13.36 -23.87 21.16
CA ALA A 311 14.51 -23.41 20.38
C ALA A 311 14.47 -21.90 20.04
N MET A 312 13.37 -21.20 20.32
CA MET A 312 13.27 -19.75 20.08
C MET A 312 14.08 -18.99 21.14
N SER A 313 14.87 -18.01 20.70
CA SER A 313 15.68 -17.19 21.60
C SER A 313 14.80 -16.44 22.63
N PRO A 314 15.32 -16.16 23.83
CA PRO A 314 14.61 -15.37 24.83
C PRO A 314 14.23 -13.97 24.31
N ASP A 315 15.11 -13.35 23.52
CA ASP A 315 14.90 -12.02 22.96
C ASP A 315 13.79 -12.04 21.89
N ALA A 316 13.75 -13.04 21.01
CA ALA A 316 12.68 -13.18 20.02
C ALA A 316 11.32 -13.37 20.72
N ARG A 317 11.29 -14.24 21.74
CA ARG A 317 10.09 -14.49 22.55
C ARG A 317 9.60 -13.22 23.24
N SER A 318 10.51 -12.45 23.83
CA SER A 318 10.18 -11.17 24.49
C SER A 318 9.60 -10.17 23.49
N LEU A 319 10.19 -10.06 22.30
CA LEU A 319 9.70 -9.16 21.26
C LEU A 319 8.28 -9.53 20.82
N ILE A 320 8.06 -10.80 20.45
CA ILE A 320 6.76 -11.29 19.98
C ILE A 320 5.72 -11.15 21.10
N ALA A 321 6.05 -11.44 22.35
CA ALA A 321 5.12 -11.26 23.47
C ALA A 321 4.70 -9.79 23.65
N GLY A 322 5.62 -8.84 23.50
CA GLY A 322 5.32 -7.42 23.55
C GLY A 322 4.43 -6.94 22.40
N LEU A 323 4.67 -7.44 21.18
CA LEU A 323 3.89 -7.10 19.97
C LEU A 323 2.51 -7.77 19.98
N CYS A 324 2.42 -9.03 20.37
CA CYS A 324 1.19 -9.81 20.48
C CYS A 324 0.50 -9.63 21.84
N THR A 325 0.57 -8.42 22.41
CA THR A 325 -0.17 -8.06 23.62
C THR A 325 -1.61 -7.67 23.27
N VAL A 326 -2.58 -8.36 23.88
CA VAL A 326 -4.03 -8.15 23.63
C VAL A 326 -4.48 -6.75 24.05
N ASP A 327 -3.96 -6.25 25.17
CA ASP A 327 -4.23 -4.88 25.64
C ASP A 327 -3.43 -3.88 24.79
N VAL A 328 -4.14 -3.21 23.88
CA VAL A 328 -3.58 -2.22 22.94
C VAL A 328 -2.77 -1.14 23.66
N SER A 329 -3.16 -0.73 24.87
CA SER A 329 -2.47 0.32 25.64
C SER A 329 -1.08 -0.10 26.14
N LYS A 330 -0.80 -1.40 26.16
CA LYS A 330 0.46 -2.00 26.61
C LYS A 330 1.26 -2.62 25.45
N ARG A 331 0.71 -2.63 24.25
CA ARG A 331 1.32 -3.26 23.07
C ARG A 331 2.57 -2.50 22.64
N LEU A 332 3.67 -3.23 22.47
CA LEU A 332 4.91 -2.70 21.93
C LEU A 332 4.66 -2.06 20.55
N GLY A 333 5.24 -0.89 20.29
CA GLY A 333 4.97 -0.09 19.09
C GLY A 333 3.79 0.90 19.25
N ASN A 334 2.87 0.65 20.18
CA ASN A 334 1.77 1.57 20.53
C ASN A 334 1.97 2.31 21.87
N ILE A 335 2.87 1.80 22.72
CA ILE A 335 3.29 2.47 23.95
C ILE A 335 4.14 3.72 23.67
N LYS A 336 4.40 4.51 24.73
CA LYS A 336 5.29 5.67 24.67
C LYS A 336 6.62 5.32 24.00
N GLY A 337 6.98 6.11 22.99
CA GLY A 337 8.16 5.91 22.16
C GLY A 337 7.90 5.15 20.86
N GLY A 338 6.71 4.60 20.62
CA GLY A 338 6.29 4.11 19.31
C GLY A 338 7.27 3.11 18.69
N ALA A 339 7.61 3.32 17.41
CA ALA A 339 8.57 2.51 16.67
C ALA A 339 9.97 2.55 17.28
N LYS A 340 10.39 3.68 17.88
CA LYS A 340 11.70 3.79 18.55
C LYS A 340 11.85 2.74 19.66
N THR A 341 10.80 2.47 20.43
CA THR A 341 10.84 1.43 21.49
C THR A 341 10.97 0.03 20.89
N VAL A 342 10.37 -0.23 19.73
CA VAL A 342 10.55 -1.49 18.97
C VAL A 342 12.00 -1.62 18.51
N LYS A 343 12.57 -0.58 17.89
CA LYS A 343 13.95 -0.53 17.37
C LYS A 343 15.02 -0.73 18.45
N GLN A 344 14.72 -0.33 19.68
CA GLN A 344 15.61 -0.47 20.85
C GLN A 344 15.50 -1.82 21.55
N HIS A 345 14.56 -2.69 21.16
CA HIS A 345 14.38 -3.99 21.77
C HIS A 345 15.67 -4.85 21.62
N PRO A 346 16.09 -5.62 22.64
CA PRO A 346 17.32 -6.43 22.59
C PRO A 346 17.44 -7.36 21.38
N TRP A 347 16.30 -7.84 20.87
CA TRP A 347 16.27 -8.67 19.66
C TRP A 347 16.77 -7.96 18.40
N PHE A 348 16.82 -6.63 18.34
CA PHE A 348 17.41 -5.87 17.23
C PHE A 348 18.83 -5.39 17.51
N LYS A 349 19.47 -5.85 18.59
CA LYS A 349 20.82 -5.43 18.97
C LYS A 349 21.80 -5.69 17.81
N GLY A 350 22.53 -4.64 17.43
CA GLY A 350 23.50 -4.67 16.32
C GLY A 350 22.95 -4.21 14.98
N THR A 351 21.65 -3.92 14.88
CA THR A 351 21.04 -3.36 13.65
C THR A 351 21.49 -1.91 13.46
N ASP A 352 22.15 -1.64 12.33
CA ASP A 352 22.40 -0.27 11.86
C ASP A 352 21.20 0.18 11.01
N TRP A 353 20.28 0.91 11.64
CA TRP A 353 19.06 1.39 11.02
C TRP A 353 19.29 2.38 9.88
N ASP A 354 20.35 3.20 9.95
CA ASP A 354 20.67 4.18 8.90
C ASP A 354 21.26 3.48 7.68
N ALA A 355 22.20 2.56 7.89
CA ALA A 355 22.77 1.75 6.81
C ALA A 355 21.70 0.87 6.15
N LEU A 356 20.77 0.30 6.94
CA LEU A 356 19.66 -0.48 6.42
C LEU A 356 18.74 0.38 5.54
N TYR A 357 18.24 1.51 6.06
CA TYR A 357 17.35 2.41 5.31
C TYR A 357 17.94 2.86 3.98
N HIS A 358 19.22 3.22 3.97
CA HIS A 358 19.94 3.64 2.77
C HIS A 358 20.47 2.47 1.92
N ARG A 359 20.05 1.23 2.22
CA ARG A 359 20.40 0.00 1.49
C ARG A 359 21.91 -0.18 1.31
N ARG A 360 22.68 0.18 2.34
CA ARG A 360 24.15 0.00 2.40
C ARG A 360 24.55 -1.40 2.87
N VAL A 361 23.58 -2.21 3.29
CA VAL A 361 23.75 -3.60 3.70
C VAL A 361 23.04 -4.49 2.68
N GLN A 362 23.65 -5.59 2.26
CA GLN A 362 23.04 -6.51 1.30
C GLN A 362 21.94 -7.37 1.94
N GLY A 363 20.85 -7.61 1.21
CA GLY A 363 19.78 -8.50 1.62
C GLY A 363 20.23 -9.96 1.79
N PRO A 364 19.67 -10.71 2.77
CA PRO A 364 20.15 -12.06 3.11
C PRO A 364 19.76 -13.12 2.07
N ILE A 365 18.73 -12.88 1.26
CA ILE A 365 18.28 -13.78 0.19
C ILE A 365 18.29 -13.01 -1.13
N VAL A 366 19.35 -13.21 -1.92
CA VAL A 366 19.46 -12.61 -3.25
C VAL A 366 18.86 -13.56 -4.29
N PRO A 367 17.80 -13.17 -5.03
CA PRO A 367 17.17 -14.05 -6.00
C PRO A 367 18.09 -14.30 -7.20
N HIS A 368 18.03 -15.52 -7.75
CA HIS A 368 18.79 -15.85 -8.96
C HIS A 368 18.04 -15.44 -10.22
N LEU A 369 18.44 -14.33 -10.85
CA LEU A 369 17.79 -13.72 -12.02
C LEU A 369 18.64 -13.90 -13.29
N ARG A 370 18.00 -14.11 -14.46
CA ARG A 370 18.63 -14.09 -15.79
C ARG A 370 18.67 -12.69 -16.41
N GLY A 371 17.91 -11.75 -15.88
CA GLY A 371 17.85 -10.37 -16.34
C GLY A 371 16.72 -9.59 -15.65
N PRO A 372 16.57 -8.30 -15.98
CA PRO A 372 15.63 -7.40 -15.30
C PRO A 372 14.16 -7.84 -15.38
N ALA A 373 13.80 -8.57 -16.42
CA ALA A 373 12.44 -9.02 -16.70
C ALA A 373 12.16 -10.48 -16.38
N ASP A 374 13.03 -11.11 -15.58
CA ASP A 374 12.90 -12.53 -15.25
C ASP A 374 11.68 -12.78 -14.35
N THR A 375 10.76 -13.61 -14.81
CA THR A 375 9.49 -13.91 -14.12
C THR A 375 9.45 -15.30 -13.49
N ARG A 376 10.59 -15.97 -13.30
CA ARG A 376 10.64 -17.35 -12.76
C ARG A 376 10.09 -17.51 -11.35
N ASN A 377 10.08 -16.42 -10.57
CA ASN A 377 9.63 -16.42 -9.18
C ASN A 377 8.13 -16.13 -9.08
N PHE A 378 7.43 -16.07 -10.23
CA PHE A 378 6.00 -15.83 -10.32
C PHE A 378 5.33 -17.03 -10.98
N ASP A 379 4.13 -17.35 -10.49
CA ASP A 379 3.32 -18.44 -11.00
C ASP A 379 2.87 -18.22 -12.46
N GLU A 380 2.34 -19.27 -13.07
CA GLU A 380 1.65 -19.20 -14.34
C GLU A 380 0.15 -18.97 -14.10
N TYR A 381 -0.41 -17.99 -14.80
CA TYR A 381 -1.82 -17.60 -14.67
C TYR A 381 -2.55 -17.82 -15.99
N ASP A 382 -3.81 -18.24 -15.88
CA ASP A 382 -4.65 -18.41 -17.05
C ASP A 382 -4.89 -17.08 -17.79
N PRO A 383 -5.06 -17.13 -19.12
CA PRO A 383 -5.48 -15.99 -19.90
C PRO A 383 -6.75 -15.32 -19.36
N GLU A 384 -6.95 -14.07 -19.72
CA GLU A 384 -8.19 -13.39 -19.36
C GLU A 384 -9.38 -14.05 -20.06
N PRO A 385 -10.51 -14.31 -19.36
CA PRO A 385 -11.69 -14.89 -19.99
C PRO A 385 -12.23 -13.96 -21.07
N GLU A 386 -12.60 -14.52 -22.22
CA GLU A 386 -13.26 -13.84 -23.32
C GLU A 386 -14.71 -13.46 -22.95
N GLY A 387 -15.24 -12.37 -23.53
CA GLY A 387 -16.64 -11.99 -23.35
C GLY A 387 -16.96 -11.25 -22.04
N ARG A 388 -16.17 -10.23 -21.71
CA ARG A 388 -16.33 -9.42 -20.49
C ARG A 388 -17.43 -8.37 -20.64
N GLU A 389 -18.16 -8.12 -19.54
CA GLU A 389 -19.19 -7.07 -19.48
C GLU A 389 -18.60 -5.69 -19.84
N PRO A 390 -19.19 -4.94 -20.80
CA PRO A 390 -18.68 -3.65 -21.22
C PRO A 390 -18.98 -2.56 -20.19
N TYR A 391 -18.13 -1.52 -20.14
CA TYR A 391 -18.43 -0.33 -19.37
C TYR A 391 -19.42 0.56 -20.12
N THR A 392 -20.70 0.47 -19.73
CA THR A 392 -21.81 1.11 -20.44
C THR A 392 -21.84 2.63 -20.24
N GLU A 393 -22.54 3.35 -21.14
CA GLU A 393 -22.75 4.80 -21.03
C GLU A 393 -23.43 5.19 -19.70
N GLU A 394 -24.36 4.38 -19.21
CA GLU A 394 -25.01 4.59 -17.91
C GLU A 394 -24.01 4.53 -16.76
N LEU A 395 -23.09 3.54 -16.79
CA LEU A 395 -22.05 3.42 -15.79
C LEU A 395 -21.06 4.59 -15.86
N ARG A 396 -20.71 5.05 -17.06
CA ARG A 396 -19.86 6.23 -17.28
C ARG A 396 -20.44 7.48 -16.64
N GLN A 397 -21.68 7.81 -16.99
CA GLN A 397 -22.37 9.01 -16.46
C GLN A 397 -22.45 9.01 -14.92
N ARG A 398 -22.56 7.83 -14.32
CA ARG A 398 -22.68 7.67 -12.88
C ARG A 398 -21.35 7.67 -12.14
N TRP A 399 -20.29 7.12 -12.75
CA TRP A 399 -19.06 6.77 -12.01
C TRP A 399 -17.78 7.43 -12.51
N ASP A 400 -17.71 8.01 -13.72
CA ASP A 400 -16.47 8.62 -14.24
C ASP A 400 -15.93 9.71 -13.30
N ALA A 401 -16.81 10.52 -12.70
CA ALA A 401 -16.42 11.54 -11.72
C ALA A 401 -15.74 10.95 -10.48
N SER A 402 -16.04 9.69 -10.13
CA SER A 402 -15.39 9.00 -9.01
C SER A 402 -13.96 8.58 -9.34
N PHE A 403 -13.59 8.49 -10.61
CA PHE A 403 -12.27 8.08 -11.04
C PHE A 403 -11.43 9.23 -11.58
N ALA A 404 -11.91 10.48 -11.53
CA ALA A 404 -11.23 11.64 -12.13
C ALA A 404 -9.81 11.93 -11.57
N ASP A 405 -9.45 11.29 -10.46
CA ASP A 405 -8.14 11.37 -9.80
C ASP A 405 -7.17 10.25 -10.23
N PHE A 406 -7.58 9.35 -11.13
CA PHE A 406 -6.71 8.43 -11.87
C PHE A 406 -6.27 9.07 -13.18
#